data_AF-A0A1Y3EPF6-F1
#
_entry.id   AF-A0A1Y3EPF6-F1
#
_cell.length_a   1.000
_cell.length_b   1.000
_cell.length_c   1.000
_cell.angle_alpha   90.00
_cell.angle_beta   90.00
_cell.angle_gamma   90.00
#
_symmetry.space_group_name_H-M   'P 1'
#
loop_
_entity.id
_entity.type
_entity.pdbx_description
1 polymer ?
#
loop_
_entity_poly.entity_id
_entity_poly.type
_entity_poly.pdbx_seq_one_letter_code
_entity_poly.pdbx_strand_id
1 'polypeptide(L)'
;MRNGYWIILDELNLADSDVLESLNRVERIAIFRSFATQNPPGLYGGRKSLSRAFRNRFVQMNFGELPYNEIETILQMRCGLPLSYASKMVAVMKELQANRSSCSMFAGREGYMTLRDLFRWGDRFKNVSAQQNDYIQYLAEQGIHKPINIC
;
A
#
# COMPACT_ATOMS: atom_id res chain seq x y z
N MET A 1 13.16 -25.80 9.09
CA MET A 1 13.91 -24.86 8.23
C MET A 1 15.29 -25.42 7.88
N ARG A 2 15.33 -26.51 7.11
CA ARG A 2 16.59 -27.22 6.75
C ARG A 2 17.05 -26.95 5.30
N ASN A 3 16.21 -26.30 4.50
CA ASN A 3 16.41 -26.10 3.07
C ASN A 3 16.89 -24.69 2.70
N GLY A 4 17.35 -23.89 3.68
CA GLY A 4 17.90 -22.55 3.43
C GLY A 4 16.89 -21.46 3.00
N TYR A 5 15.59 -21.72 3.09
CA TYR A 5 14.56 -20.74 2.73
C TYR A 5 14.60 -19.48 3.61
N TRP A 6 14.17 -18.38 3.02
CA TRP A 6 13.98 -17.11 3.71
C TRP A 6 12.56 -17.04 4.25
N ILE A 7 12.40 -16.41 5.42
CA ILE A 7 11.11 -16.28 6.10
C ILE A 7 10.76 -14.81 6.18
N ILE A 8 9.50 -14.48 5.86
CA ILE A 8 8.92 -13.15 6.05
C ILE A 8 7.89 -13.26 7.16
N LEU A 9 8.07 -12.45 8.20
CA LEU A 9 7.16 -12.31 9.33
C LEU A 9 6.36 -11.03 9.13
N ASP A 10 5.08 -11.17 8.77
CA ASP A 10 4.23 -10.01 8.53
C ASP A 10 3.56 -9.52 9.82
N GLU A 11 3.38 -8.20 9.95
CA GLU A 11 2.72 -7.53 11.07
C GLU A 11 3.20 -7.99 12.46
N LEU A 12 4.51 -8.04 12.66
CA LEU A 12 5.12 -8.63 13.86
C LEU A 12 4.64 -7.98 15.17
N ASN A 13 4.24 -6.71 15.12
CA ASN A 13 3.76 -5.97 16.27
C ASN A 13 2.30 -6.25 16.68
N LEU A 14 1.59 -7.11 15.94
CA LEU A 14 0.30 -7.68 16.34
C LEU A 14 0.45 -9.02 17.08
N ALA A 15 1.62 -9.65 17.01
CA ALA A 15 1.84 -10.94 17.65
C ALA A 15 1.83 -10.83 19.18
N ASP A 16 1.36 -11.90 19.84
CA ASP A 16 1.40 -12.02 21.29
C ASP A 16 2.83 -12.13 21.83
N SER A 17 3.02 -11.71 23.07
CA SER A 17 4.33 -11.70 23.74
C SER A 17 4.99 -13.09 23.75
N ASP A 18 4.21 -14.15 23.94
CA ASP A 18 4.69 -15.54 23.99
C ASP A 18 5.21 -16.02 22.62
N VAL A 19 4.57 -15.55 21.53
CA VAL A 19 5.00 -15.82 20.16
C VAL A 19 6.31 -15.10 19.87
N LEU A 20 6.43 -13.84 20.31
CA LEU A 20 7.66 -13.06 20.17
C LEU A 20 8.81 -13.67 20.97
N GLU A 21 8.55 -14.17 22.18
CA GLU A 21 9.58 -14.84 22.99
C GLU A 21 10.04 -16.16 22.35
N SER A 22 9.10 -16.94 21.83
CA SER A 22 9.42 -18.19 21.13
C SER A 22 10.26 -17.93 19.88
N LEU A 23 9.89 -16.92 19.09
CA LEU A 23 10.66 -16.47 17.93
C LEU A 23 12.06 -16.00 18.32
N ASN A 24 12.16 -15.24 19.41
CA ASN A 24 13.39 -14.72 19.98
C ASN A 24 14.39 -15.83 20.39
N ARG A 25 13.88 -17.02 20.74
CA ARG A 25 14.69 -18.21 21.03
C ARG A 25 15.16 -18.90 19.77
N VAL A 26 14.30 -19.01 18.76
CA VAL A 26 14.61 -19.69 17.49
C VAL A 26 15.65 -18.89 16.69
N GLU A 27 15.52 -17.57 16.59
CA GLU A 27 16.47 -16.73 15.84
C GLU A 27 17.91 -16.81 16.37
N ARG A 28 18.10 -17.04 17.68
CA ARG A 28 19.46 -17.17 18.26
C ARG A 28 20.20 -18.43 17.82
N ILE A 29 19.46 -19.46 17.42
CA ILE A 29 20.00 -20.80 17.18
C ILE A 29 20.03 -21.10 15.68
N ALA A 30 19.31 -20.31 14.88
CA ALA A 30 19.01 -20.69 13.52
C ALA A 30 19.82 -19.89 12.47
N ILE A 31 20.36 -20.61 11.50
CA ILE A 31 21.17 -20.09 10.39
C ILE A 31 20.27 -19.80 9.18
N PHE A 32 19.16 -19.08 9.38
CA PHE A 32 18.28 -18.66 8.29
C PHE A 32 18.12 -17.13 8.28
N ARG A 33 17.77 -16.58 7.12
CA ARG A 33 17.52 -15.15 6.95
C ARG A 33 16.04 -14.86 7.23
N SER A 34 15.75 -14.08 8.27
CA SER A 34 14.42 -13.57 8.57
C SER A 34 14.26 -12.13 8.08
N PHE A 35 13.11 -11.84 7.50
CA PHE A 35 12.61 -10.49 7.24
C PHE A 35 11.37 -10.32 8.10
N ALA A 36 11.18 -9.13 8.65
CA ALA A 36 9.98 -8.81 9.41
C ALA A 36 9.44 -7.45 8.98
N THR A 37 8.12 -7.35 8.88
CA THR A 37 7.42 -6.09 8.67
C THR A 37 6.81 -5.64 10.00
N GLN A 38 6.70 -4.32 10.16
CA GLN A 38 5.96 -3.72 11.25
C GLN A 38 5.29 -2.46 10.72
N ASN A 39 4.04 -2.24 11.09
CA ASN A 39 3.39 -0.97 10.86
C ASN A 39 3.71 -0.02 12.02
N PRO A 40 3.96 1.29 11.77
CA PRO A 40 4.29 2.23 12.84
C PRO A 40 3.21 2.25 13.94
N PRO A 41 3.61 2.24 15.22
CA PRO A 41 2.67 2.25 16.34
C PRO A 41 1.98 3.62 16.46
N GLY A 42 0.72 3.62 16.93
CA GLY A 42 -0.03 4.84 17.28
C GLY A 42 -1.11 5.28 16.28
N LEU A 43 -1.04 4.86 15.01
CA LEU A 43 -2.06 5.23 14.00
C LEU A 43 -3.23 4.24 13.90
N TYR A 44 -3.06 3.00 14.36
CA TYR A 44 -4.06 1.95 14.23
C TYR A 44 -4.09 1.13 15.53
N GLY A 45 -5.29 0.95 16.11
CA GLY A 45 -5.47 0.26 17.39
C GLY A 45 -4.92 -1.17 17.38
N GLY A 46 -4.40 -1.63 18.52
CA GLY A 46 -3.89 -2.99 18.72
C GLY A 46 -2.40 -3.22 18.40
N ARG A 47 -1.70 -2.22 17.86
CA ARG A 47 -0.27 -2.33 17.51
C ARG A 47 0.63 -1.98 18.69
N LYS A 48 1.30 -2.99 19.26
CA LYS A 48 2.23 -2.83 20.39
C LYS A 48 3.60 -2.35 19.91
N SER A 49 4.30 -1.55 20.72
CA SER A 49 5.70 -1.24 20.40
C SER A 49 6.57 -2.45 20.69
N LEU A 50 7.39 -2.87 19.71
CA LEU A 50 8.39 -3.91 19.92
C LEU A 50 9.48 -3.43 20.89
N SER A 51 9.92 -4.31 21.79
CA SER A 51 10.97 -4.00 22.75
C SER A 51 12.26 -3.58 22.03
N ARG A 52 13.02 -2.66 22.62
CA ARG A 52 14.29 -2.20 22.04
C ARG A 52 15.27 -3.36 21.82
N ALA A 53 15.31 -4.31 22.75
CA ALA A 53 16.16 -5.50 22.67
C ALA A 53 15.80 -6.39 21.48
N PHE A 54 14.52 -6.51 21.15
CA PHE A 54 14.06 -7.27 19.99
C PHE A 54 14.35 -6.52 18.68
N ARG A 55 14.04 -5.22 18.61
CA ARG A 55 14.33 -4.38 17.43
C ARG A 55 15.81 -4.31 17.06
N ASN A 56 16.69 -4.31 18.06
CA ASN A 56 18.15 -4.28 17.85
C ASN A 56 18.70 -5.55 17.16
N ARG A 57 17.90 -6.61 17.01
CA ARG A 57 18.30 -7.84 16.31
C ARG A 57 18.08 -7.75 14.81
N PHE A 58 17.29 -6.78 14.36
CA PHE A 58 16.99 -6.53 12.96
C PHE A 58 17.75 -5.30 12.47
N VAL A 59 18.17 -5.34 11.21
CA VAL A 59 18.51 -4.11 10.48
C VAL A 59 17.21 -3.37 10.21
N GLN A 60 17.03 -2.21 10.84
CA GLN A 60 15.80 -1.43 10.75
C GLN A 60 15.81 -0.57 9.48
N MET A 61 14.78 -0.75 8.64
CA MET A 61 14.51 0.11 7.50
C MET A 61 13.14 0.75 7.69
N ASN A 62 13.07 2.07 7.54
CA ASN A 62 11.83 2.82 7.62
C ASN A 62 11.37 3.16 6.21
N PHE A 63 10.20 2.66 5.83
CA PHE A 63 9.57 2.98 4.56
C PHE A 63 8.55 4.11 4.78
N GLY A 64 8.79 5.25 4.14
CA GLY A 64 7.84 6.36 4.11
C GLY A 64 6.78 6.18 3.04
N GLU A 65 5.93 7.19 2.89
CA GLU A 65 4.98 7.27 1.79
C GLU A 65 5.74 7.44 0.46
N LEU A 66 5.31 6.73 -0.58
CA LEU A 66 5.92 6.82 -1.91
C LEU A 66 5.61 8.18 -2.55
N PRO A 67 6.60 8.83 -3.20
CA PRO A 67 6.37 10.06 -3.95
C PRO A 67 5.32 9.86 -5.06
N TYR A 68 4.45 10.85 -5.27
CA TYR A 68 3.38 10.77 -6.28
C TYR A 68 3.91 10.51 -7.70
N ASN A 69 5.05 11.11 -8.07
CA ASN A 69 5.70 10.88 -9.37
C ASN A 69 6.19 9.43 -9.55
N GLU A 70 6.59 8.76 -8.46
CA GLU A 70 6.95 7.34 -8.51
C GLU A 70 5.70 6.48 -8.68
N ILE A 71 4.60 6.82 -8.02
CA ILE A 71 3.31 6.13 -8.19
C ILE A 71 2.85 6.22 -9.65
N GLU A 72 2.96 7.39 -10.29
CA GLU A 72 2.65 7.58 -11.72
C GLU A 72 3.51 6.66 -12.61
N THR A 73 4.81 6.60 -12.32
CA THR A 73 5.78 5.77 -13.06
C THR A 73 5.47 4.27 -12.88
N ILE A 74 5.14 3.85 -11.66
CA ILE A 74 4.76 2.46 -11.38
C ILE A 74 3.45 2.11 -12.09
N LEU A 75 2.45 3.01 -12.10
CA LEU A 75 1.21 2.81 -12.83
C LEU A 75 1.45 2.64 -14.35
N GLN A 76 2.31 3.48 -14.92
CA GLN A 76 2.69 3.36 -16.33
C GLN A 76 3.29 1.98 -16.63
N MET A 77 4.31 1.57 -15.87
CA MET A 77 5.04 0.33 -16.14
C MET A 77 4.22 -0.93 -15.83
N ARG A 78 3.47 -0.93 -14.72
CA ARG A 78 2.77 -2.11 -14.21
C ARG A 78 1.40 -2.31 -14.87
N CYS A 79 0.66 -1.23 -15.10
CA CYS A 79 -0.67 -1.29 -15.71
C CYS A 79 -0.66 -1.01 -17.23
N GLY A 80 0.48 -0.59 -17.81
CA GLY A 80 0.55 -0.24 -19.24
C GLY A 80 -0.20 1.04 -19.60
N LEU A 81 -0.39 1.93 -18.62
CA LEU A 81 -1.10 3.20 -18.77
C LEU A 81 -0.20 4.25 -19.43
N PRO A 82 -0.72 5.10 -20.34
CA PRO A 82 0.00 6.31 -20.72
C PRO A 82 0.17 7.22 -19.50
N LEU A 83 1.33 7.90 -19.40
CA LEU A 83 1.66 8.75 -18.26
C LEU A 83 0.59 9.82 -17.99
N SER A 84 0.00 10.39 -19.05
CA SER A 84 -1.08 11.38 -18.94
C SER A 84 -2.32 10.87 -18.20
N TYR A 85 -2.61 9.56 -18.27
CA TYR A 85 -3.69 8.94 -17.53
C TYR A 85 -3.26 8.60 -16.11
N ALA A 86 -2.03 8.10 -15.92
CA ALA A 86 -1.47 7.84 -14.60
C ALA A 86 -1.46 9.12 -13.74
N SER A 87 -1.03 10.26 -14.28
CA SER A 87 -1.04 11.54 -13.57
C SER A 87 -2.47 11.99 -13.18
N LYS A 88 -3.48 11.75 -14.04
CA LYS A 88 -4.88 12.04 -13.69
C LYS A 88 -5.39 11.16 -12.57
N MET A 89 -5.07 9.87 -12.60
CA MET A 89 -5.47 8.93 -11.54
C MET A 89 -4.86 9.30 -10.19
N VAL A 90 -3.57 9.66 -10.19
CA VAL A 90 -2.86 10.10 -8.98
C VAL A 90 -3.40 11.45 -8.48
N ALA A 91 -3.76 12.37 -9.39
CA ALA A 91 -4.40 13.63 -9.02
C ALA A 91 -5.75 13.40 -8.30
N VAL A 92 -6.59 12.50 -8.81
CA VAL A 92 -7.86 12.12 -8.16
C VAL A 92 -7.61 11.51 -6.78
N MET A 93 -6.64 10.60 -6.64
CA MET A 93 -6.27 10.04 -5.34
C MET A 93 -5.85 11.14 -4.34
N LYS A 94 -5.02 12.09 -4.79
CA LYS A 94 -4.56 13.21 -3.95
C LYS A 94 -5.72 14.11 -3.51
N GLU A 95 -6.65 14.40 -4.42
CA GLU A 95 -7.84 15.20 -4.12
C GLU A 95 -8.76 14.49 -3.10
N LEU A 96 -9.00 13.19 -3.27
CA LEU A 96 -9.79 12.39 -2.34
C LEU A 96 -9.15 12.33 -0.94
N GLN A 97 -7.82 12.26 -0.87
CA GLN A 97 -7.09 12.31 0.40
C GLN A 97 -7.17 13.71 1.05
N ALA A 98 -7.02 14.78 0.26
CA ALA A 98 -7.13 16.16 0.74
C ALA A 98 -8.53 16.46 1.30
N ASN A 99 -9.58 16.09 0.57
CA ASN A 99 -10.98 16.31 0.95
C ASN A 99 -11.40 15.58 2.24
N ARG A 100 -10.63 14.59 2.72
CA ARG A 100 -10.87 13.92 4.01
C ARG A 100 -10.18 14.60 5.18
N SER A 101 -9.12 15.38 4.94
CA SER A 101 -8.38 16.06 6.01
C SER A 101 -9.28 17.03 6.80
N SER A 102 -10.41 17.42 6.20
CA SER A 102 -11.48 18.23 6.80
C SER A 102 -12.57 17.44 7.54
N CYS A 103 -12.59 16.10 7.49
CA CYS A 103 -13.65 15.27 8.08
C CYS A 103 -13.07 14.22 9.06
N SER A 104 -13.11 14.55 10.34
CA SER A 104 -12.52 13.80 11.48
C SER A 104 -13.08 12.38 11.72
N MET A 105 -14.14 11.97 11.03
CA MET A 105 -14.93 10.79 11.44
C MET A 105 -14.34 9.42 11.05
N PHE A 106 -13.21 9.35 10.37
CA PHE A 106 -12.60 8.07 10.03
C PHE A 106 -11.07 8.11 10.08
N ALA A 107 -10.53 7.60 11.19
CA ALA A 107 -9.10 7.59 11.55
C ALA A 107 -8.22 6.62 10.74
N GLY A 108 -8.48 6.45 9.45
CA GLY A 108 -7.60 5.73 8.52
C GLY A 108 -7.23 6.66 7.36
N ARG A 109 -5.93 6.95 7.19
CA ARG A 109 -5.40 7.82 6.11
C ARG A 109 -5.83 7.37 4.70
N GLU A 110 -6.20 6.10 4.53
CA GLU A 110 -6.53 5.51 3.21
C GLU A 110 -8.03 5.28 2.95
N GLY A 111 -8.94 5.80 3.78
CA GLY A 111 -10.34 5.37 3.77
C GLY A 111 -11.21 5.77 2.57
N TYR A 112 -10.68 6.44 1.54
CA TYR A 112 -11.40 6.66 0.26
C TYR A 112 -10.75 5.91 -0.90
N MET A 113 -9.41 5.88 -0.93
CA MET A 113 -8.65 5.22 -1.98
C MET A 113 -7.28 4.83 -1.43
N THR A 114 -7.02 3.53 -1.36
CA THR A 114 -5.69 2.97 -1.06
C THR A 114 -4.87 2.88 -2.35
N LEU A 115 -3.54 2.68 -2.24
CA LEU A 115 -2.73 2.30 -3.41
C LEU A 115 -3.26 1.04 -4.09
N ARG A 116 -3.83 0.10 -3.33
CA ARG A 116 -4.43 -1.13 -3.86
C ARG A 116 -5.62 -0.80 -4.77
N ASP A 117 -6.46 0.16 -4.38
CA ASP A 117 -7.60 0.58 -5.20
C ASP A 117 -7.16 1.32 -6.45
N LEU A 118 -6.11 2.16 -6.34
CA LEU A 118 -5.49 2.82 -7.48
C LEU A 118 -4.95 1.81 -8.50
N PHE A 119 -4.24 0.77 -8.06
CA PHE A 119 -3.74 -0.29 -8.95
C PHE A 119 -4.87 -1.13 -9.55
N ARG A 120 -5.93 -1.43 -8.78
CA ARG A 120 -7.13 -2.09 -9.31
C ARG A 120 -7.82 -1.25 -10.39
N TRP A 121 -7.86 0.07 -10.22
CA TRP A 121 -8.37 0.98 -11.24
C TRP A 121 -7.48 0.95 -12.49
N GLY A 122 -6.15 0.98 -12.32
CA GLY A 122 -5.21 0.89 -13.43
C GLY A 122 -5.26 -0.44 -14.18
N ASP A 123 -5.50 -1.55 -13.50
CA ASP A 123 -5.64 -2.87 -14.15
C ASP A 123 -6.89 -2.97 -15.03
N ARG A 124 -7.98 -2.28 -14.68
CA ARG A 124 -9.18 -2.23 -15.53
C ARG A 124 -8.88 -1.59 -16.88
N PHE A 125 -8.01 -0.58 -16.91
CA PHE A 125 -7.57 0.06 -18.14
C PHE A 125 -6.88 -0.91 -19.10
N LYS A 126 -6.01 -1.78 -18.58
CA LYS A 126 -5.30 -2.80 -19.37
C LYS A 126 -6.27 -3.77 -20.06
N ASN A 127 -7.38 -4.09 -19.39
CA ASN A 127 -8.39 -4.99 -19.94
C ASN A 127 -9.25 -4.31 -21.01
N VAL A 128 -9.51 -3.00 -20.87
CA VAL A 128 -10.31 -2.22 -21.85
C VAL A 128 -9.51 -1.91 -23.11
N SER A 129 -8.23 -1.53 -22.98
CA SER A 129 -7.36 -1.26 -24.14
C SER A 129 -7.09 -2.50 -25.00
N ALA A 130 -7.24 -3.69 -24.43
CA ALA A 130 -7.16 -4.96 -25.16
C ALA A 130 -8.45 -5.30 -25.94
N GLN A 131 -9.58 -4.63 -25.67
CA GLN A 131 -10.90 -4.97 -26.23
C GLN A 131 -11.58 -3.87 -27.07
N GLN A 132 -11.32 -2.58 -26.87
CA GLN A 132 -12.01 -1.54 -27.65
C GLN A 132 -11.20 -0.23 -27.78
N ASN A 133 -11.19 0.35 -29.00
CA ASN A 133 -10.50 1.59 -29.37
C ASN A 133 -11.16 2.89 -28.86
N ASP A 134 -12.24 2.85 -28.08
CA ASP A 134 -12.94 4.08 -27.66
C ASP A 134 -13.24 4.14 -26.15
N TYR A 135 -12.23 4.62 -25.42
CA TYR A 135 -12.19 4.70 -23.98
C TYR A 135 -13.16 5.75 -23.38
N ILE A 136 -13.46 6.82 -24.13
CA ILE A 136 -14.37 7.89 -23.68
C ILE A 136 -15.80 7.34 -23.55
N GLN A 137 -16.19 6.43 -24.44
CA GLN A 137 -17.51 5.79 -24.46
C GLN A 137 -17.68 4.85 -23.25
N TYR A 138 -16.68 4.02 -22.95
CA TYR A 138 -16.74 3.07 -21.83
C TYR A 138 -16.84 3.76 -20.46
N LEU A 139 -16.09 4.85 -20.25
CA LEU A 139 -16.21 5.64 -19.01
C LEU A 139 -17.60 6.25 -18.83
N ALA A 140 -18.22 6.71 -19.92
CA ALA A 140 -19.57 7.27 -19.89
C ALA A 140 -20.61 6.19 -19.56
N GLU A 141 -20.44 4.97 -20.08
CA GLU A 141 -21.31 3.81 -19.80
C GLU A 141 -21.20 3.31 -18.35
N GLN A 142 -20.04 3.46 -17.70
CA GLN A 142 -19.83 3.10 -16.30
C GLN A 142 -20.23 4.21 -15.30
N GLY A 143 -20.92 5.26 -15.77
CA GLY A 143 -21.47 6.32 -14.91
C GLY A 143 -20.46 7.34 -14.41
N ILE A 144 -19.23 7.34 -14.92
CA ILE A 144 -18.23 8.38 -14.62
C ILE A 144 -18.46 9.54 -15.61
N HIS A 145 -19.54 10.27 -15.38
CA HIS A 145 -19.80 11.50 -16.14
C HIS A 145 -18.71 12.54 -15.84
N LYS A 146 -18.29 13.24 -16.91
CA LYS A 146 -17.32 14.34 -16.93
C LYS A 146 -17.40 15.22 -15.66
N PRO A 147 -16.27 15.76 -15.17
CA PRO A 147 -16.30 16.76 -14.12
C PRO A 147 -17.24 17.89 -14.56
N ILE A 148 -18.28 18.08 -13.77
CA ILE A 148 -19.14 19.26 -13.83
C ILE A 148 -18.17 20.45 -13.73
N ASN A 149 -18.21 21.33 -14.72
CA ASN A 149 -17.60 22.66 -14.61
C ASN A 149 -18.21 23.33 -13.37
N ILE A 150 -17.43 23.41 -12.30
CA ILE A 150 -17.74 24.28 -11.18
C ILE A 150 -17.03 25.59 -11.50
N CYS A 151 -17.82 26.57 -11.93
CA CYS A 151 -17.46 27.99 -11.83
C CYS A 151 -17.28 28.37 -10.36
#